data_AF-A0A9E0KU09-F1
#
_entry.id   AF-A0A9E0KU09-F1
#
_cell.length_a   1.000
_cell.length_b   1.000
_cell.length_c   1.000
_cell.angle_alpha   90.00
_cell.angle_beta   90.00
_cell.angle_gamma   90.00
#
_symmetry.space_group_name_H-M   'P 1'
#
loop_
_entity.id
_entity.type
_entity.pdbx_description
1 polymer ?
#
loop_
_entity_poly.entity_id
_entity_poly.type
_entity_poly.pdbx_seq_one_letter_code
_entity_poly.pdbx_strand_id
1 'polypeptide(L)'
;MDDTLGLNRGEPVAGSVTTDDVLTMAKTIYGEARGSTHLDRVAVGFVIVNRMKAAQTYKKTHGKAKHPLFGAGTIQSACLMPWQFSCWNQNDPNYSILTSLKWDEKLEKGDFRKCLLAALWVIEGVSSDPTGGCLHYHHKAMDFPKSWGAKCKPDERIGAHFYYKHIE
;
A
#
# COMPACT_ATOMS: atom_id res chain seq x y z
N MET A 1 -23.30 -4.24 -25.12
CA MET A 1 -22.78 -2.87 -24.91
C MET A 1 -21.44 -3.06 -24.25
N ASP A 2 -20.38 -2.66 -24.94
CA ASP A 2 -19.01 -2.69 -24.41
C ASP A 2 -18.92 -1.64 -23.30
N ASP A 3 -18.96 -2.11 -22.05
CA ASP A 3 -19.07 -1.30 -20.84
C ASP A 3 -17.68 -0.97 -20.24
N THR A 4 -16.64 -1.01 -21.09
CA THR A 4 -15.28 -0.72 -20.67
C THR A 4 -15.04 0.79 -20.68
N LEU A 5 -14.99 1.40 -19.50
CA LEU A 5 -14.56 2.79 -19.26
C LEU A 5 -13.09 3.06 -19.70
N GLY A 6 -12.49 2.26 -20.58
CA GLY A 6 -11.07 2.34 -20.94
C GLY A 6 -10.12 2.08 -19.77
N LEU A 7 -10.62 1.52 -18.66
CA LEU A 7 -9.83 1.20 -17.48
C LEU A 7 -9.18 -0.17 -17.65
N ASN A 8 -7.85 -0.23 -17.49
CA ASN A 8 -7.13 -1.49 -17.36
C ASN A 8 -7.54 -2.16 -16.05
N ARG A 9 -8.47 -3.12 -16.10
CA ARG A 9 -8.95 -3.85 -14.93
C ARG A 9 -7.93 -4.89 -14.46
N GLY A 10 -7.89 -5.09 -13.14
CA GLY A 10 -7.12 -6.14 -12.49
C GLY A 10 -8.02 -7.23 -11.93
N GLU A 11 -7.42 -8.15 -11.20
CA GLU A 11 -8.16 -9.16 -10.43
C GLU A 11 -8.44 -8.65 -9.02
N PRO A 12 -9.66 -8.85 -8.48
CA PRO A 12 -9.96 -8.58 -7.09
C PRO A 12 -9.01 -9.32 -6.14
N VAL A 13 -8.78 -8.76 -4.96
CA VAL A 13 -7.99 -9.42 -3.92
C VAL A 13 -8.73 -10.69 -3.46
N ALA A 14 -8.09 -11.84 -3.62
CA ALA A 14 -8.67 -13.13 -3.29
C ALA A 14 -8.86 -13.32 -1.77
N GLY A 15 -9.97 -13.94 -1.38
CA GLY A 15 -10.33 -14.24 0.02
C GLY A 15 -11.30 -13.25 0.64
N SER A 16 -11.63 -13.45 1.91
CA SER A 16 -12.50 -12.53 2.65
C SER A 16 -11.73 -11.28 3.05
N VAL A 17 -12.05 -10.13 2.44
CA VAL A 17 -11.55 -8.81 2.85
C VAL A 17 -12.50 -8.20 3.86
N THR A 18 -11.98 -7.74 5.00
CA THR A 18 -12.79 -7.13 6.06
C THR A 18 -12.88 -5.61 5.91
N THR A 19 -13.86 -4.99 6.58
CA THR A 19 -13.91 -3.53 6.71
C THR A 19 -12.63 -2.97 7.33
N ASP A 20 -12.03 -3.69 8.29
CA ASP A 20 -10.78 -3.28 8.93
C ASP A 20 -9.61 -3.30 7.92
N ASP A 21 -9.53 -4.29 7.03
CA ASP A 21 -8.53 -4.31 5.96
C ASP A 21 -8.67 -3.09 5.04
N VAL A 22 -9.90 -2.78 4.61
CA VAL A 22 -10.20 -1.63 3.74
C VAL A 22 -9.80 -0.33 4.44
N LEU A 23 -10.20 -0.14 5.70
CA LEU A 23 -9.89 1.06 6.47
C LEU A 23 -8.39 1.17 6.78
N THR A 24 -7.72 0.08 7.13
CA THR A 24 -6.28 0.08 7.36
C THR A 24 -5.51 0.39 6.08
N MET A 25 -5.91 -0.15 4.92
CA MET A 25 -5.31 0.21 3.63
C MET A 25 -5.53 1.70 3.32
N ALA A 26 -6.76 2.21 3.45
CA ALA A 26 -7.07 3.61 3.19
C ALA A 26 -6.28 4.58 4.08
N LYS A 27 -6.15 4.27 5.38
CA LYS A 27 -5.34 5.03 6.34
C LYS A 27 -3.85 5.02 5.98
N THR A 28 -3.35 3.86 5.55
CA THR A 28 -1.96 3.73 5.10
C THR A 28 -1.71 4.57 3.84
N ILE A 29 -2.59 4.48 2.84
CA ILE A 29 -2.54 5.31 1.64
C ILE A 29 -2.60 6.81 1.99
N TYR A 30 -3.41 7.21 2.97
CA TYR A 30 -3.46 8.60 3.42
C TYR A 30 -2.13 9.06 4.04
N GLY A 31 -1.52 8.22 4.88
CA GLY A 31 -0.22 8.51 5.49
C GLY A 31 0.89 8.70 4.45
N GLU A 32 0.85 7.92 3.38
CA GLU A 32 1.94 7.81 2.40
C GLU A 32 1.73 8.68 1.15
N ALA A 33 0.48 8.93 0.77
CA ALA A 33 0.13 9.55 -0.53
C ALA A 33 -1.07 10.52 -0.46
N ARG A 34 -1.34 11.13 0.71
CA ARG A 34 -2.23 12.31 0.76
C ARG A 34 -1.68 13.43 -0.12
N GLY A 35 -2.56 14.20 -0.77
CA GLY A 35 -2.16 15.20 -1.76
C GLY A 35 -1.62 14.68 -3.10
N SER A 36 -1.31 13.38 -3.25
CA SER A 36 -0.82 12.81 -4.51
C SER A 36 -1.92 12.65 -5.57
N THR A 37 -1.57 12.16 -6.77
CA THR A 37 -2.55 11.80 -7.80
C THR A 37 -3.32 10.53 -7.41
N HIS A 38 -4.44 10.23 -8.08
CA HIS A 38 -5.17 8.98 -7.80
C HIS A 38 -4.34 7.74 -8.16
N LEU A 39 -3.64 7.76 -9.30
CA LEU A 39 -2.78 6.65 -9.73
C LEU A 39 -1.65 6.35 -8.74
N ASP A 40 -1.06 7.38 -8.12
CA ASP A 40 -0.02 7.20 -7.11
C ASP A 40 -0.57 6.57 -5.80
N ARG A 41 -1.78 6.97 -5.39
CA ARG A 41 -2.48 6.30 -4.27
C ARG A 41 -2.78 4.83 -4.56
N VAL A 42 -3.23 4.54 -5.78
CA VAL A 42 -3.48 3.16 -6.25
C VAL A 42 -2.17 2.36 -6.24
N ALA A 43 -1.07 2.95 -6.70
CA ALA A 43 0.25 2.31 -6.69
C ALA A 43 0.73 1.95 -5.27
N VAL A 44 0.58 2.84 -4.29
CA VAL A 44 0.83 2.52 -2.86
C VAL A 44 -0.08 1.38 -2.38
N GLY A 45 -1.37 1.41 -2.75
CA GLY A 45 -2.30 0.32 -2.45
C GLY A 45 -1.86 -1.04 -3.03
N PHE A 46 -1.32 -1.04 -4.24
CA PHE A 46 -0.76 -2.25 -4.86
C PHE A 46 0.49 -2.77 -4.16
N VAL A 47 1.37 -1.91 -3.66
CA VAL A 47 2.51 -2.33 -2.82
C VAL A 47 2.02 -3.11 -1.58
N ILE A 48 0.93 -2.67 -0.95
CA ILE A 48 0.32 -3.39 0.19
C ILE A 48 -0.14 -4.78 -0.25
N VAL A 49 -0.85 -4.89 -1.38
CA VAL A 49 -1.30 -6.19 -1.92
C VAL A 49 -0.14 -7.09 -2.33
N ASN A 50 0.91 -6.52 -2.91
CA ASN A 50 2.11 -7.26 -3.32
C ASN A 50 2.86 -7.82 -2.11
N ARG A 51 3.01 -7.02 -1.03
CA ARG A 51 3.57 -7.47 0.25
C ARG A 51 2.72 -8.55 0.91
N MET A 52 1.39 -8.41 0.87
CA MET A 52 0.46 -9.44 1.36
C MET A 52 0.65 -10.76 0.60
N LYS A 53 0.67 -10.73 -0.74
CA LYS A 53 0.89 -11.90 -1.60
C LYS A 53 2.26 -12.53 -1.37
N ALA A 54 3.31 -11.71 -1.24
CA ALA A 54 4.65 -12.18 -0.90
C ALA A 54 4.67 -12.92 0.45
N ALA A 55 3.96 -12.40 1.46
CA ALA A 55 3.81 -13.07 2.74
C ALA A 55 3.04 -14.39 2.65
N GLN A 56 1.94 -14.43 1.89
CA GLN A 56 1.19 -15.67 1.65
C GLN A 56 2.06 -16.74 0.99
N THR A 57 2.81 -16.37 -0.05
CA THR A 57 3.77 -17.26 -0.73
C THR A 57 4.82 -17.77 0.25
N TYR A 58 5.44 -16.89 1.03
CA TYR A 58 6.45 -17.28 2.02
C TYR A 58 5.92 -18.28 3.06
N LYS A 59 4.72 -18.04 3.59
CA LYS A 59 4.08 -18.96 4.55
C LYS A 59 3.90 -20.35 3.94
N LYS A 60 3.41 -20.41 2.70
CA LYS A 60 3.21 -21.66 1.96
C LYS A 60 4.53 -22.38 1.68
N THR A 61 5.57 -21.66 1.28
CA THR A 61 6.85 -22.26 0.89
C THR A 61 7.73 -22.66 2.08
N HIS A 62 7.65 -21.94 3.20
CA HIS A 62 8.52 -22.17 4.37
C HIS A 62 7.79 -22.79 5.58
N GLY A 63 6.47 -22.99 5.50
CA GLY A 63 5.67 -23.50 6.62
C GLY A 63 5.67 -22.57 7.84
N LYS A 64 5.85 -21.26 7.64
CA LYS A 64 5.91 -20.25 8.71
C LYS A 64 4.56 -19.55 8.88
N ALA A 65 4.33 -18.99 10.07
CA ALA A 65 3.12 -18.24 10.36
C ALA A 65 3.12 -16.83 9.75
N LYS A 66 4.30 -16.22 9.57
CA LYS A 66 4.46 -14.84 9.07
C LYS A 66 5.73 -14.68 8.23
N HIS A 67 5.69 -13.78 7.25
CA HIS A 67 6.86 -13.21 6.60
C HIS A 67 7.62 -12.30 7.58
N PRO A 68 8.97 -12.33 7.59
CA PRO A 68 9.75 -11.48 8.49
C PRO A 68 9.49 -9.98 8.29
N LEU A 69 9.21 -9.55 7.05
CA LEU A 69 8.99 -8.13 6.72
C LEU A 69 7.52 -7.74 6.50
N PHE A 70 6.67 -8.68 6.06
CA PHE A 70 5.35 -8.36 5.48
C PHE A 70 4.19 -8.99 6.24
N GLY A 71 4.47 -9.65 7.37
CA GLY A 71 3.45 -10.06 8.30
C GLY A 71 2.75 -11.36 7.91
N ALA A 72 1.48 -11.48 8.29
CA ALA A 72 0.73 -12.73 8.28
C ALA A 72 0.06 -13.05 6.92
N GLY A 73 0.24 -12.21 5.90
CA GLY A 73 -0.39 -12.40 4.59
C GLY A 73 -1.84 -11.91 4.55
N THR A 74 -2.18 -10.91 5.35
CA THR A 74 -3.39 -10.08 5.24
C THR A 74 -3.03 -8.64 4.91
N ILE A 75 -3.97 -7.87 4.35
CA ILE A 75 -3.80 -6.43 4.08
C ILE A 75 -3.40 -5.71 5.36
N GLN A 76 -4.16 -5.90 6.44
CA GLN A 76 -3.86 -5.27 7.73
C GLN A 76 -2.45 -5.61 8.22
N SER A 77 -2.03 -6.88 8.12
CA SER A 77 -0.68 -7.28 8.55
C SER A 77 0.42 -6.64 7.72
N ALA A 78 0.23 -6.47 6.40
CA ALA A 78 1.21 -5.83 5.54
C ALA A 78 1.36 -4.33 5.87
N CYS A 79 0.26 -3.67 6.25
CA CYS A 79 0.26 -2.26 6.68
C CYS A 79 0.89 -2.05 8.06
N LEU A 80 0.57 -2.92 9.03
CA LEU A 80 0.93 -2.71 10.44
C LEU A 80 2.26 -3.36 10.85
N MET A 81 2.93 -4.06 9.95
CA MET A 81 4.27 -4.58 10.24
C MET A 81 5.21 -3.43 10.61
N PRO A 82 6.01 -3.58 11.69
CA PRO A 82 6.94 -2.54 12.10
C PRO A 82 7.83 -2.04 10.96
N TRP A 83 7.98 -0.72 10.86
CA TRP A 83 8.84 -0.03 9.90
C TRP A 83 8.43 -0.16 8.43
N GLN A 84 7.30 -0.80 8.09
CA GLN A 84 6.85 -0.95 6.70
C GLN A 84 6.21 0.31 6.12
N PHE A 85 5.53 1.08 6.96
CA PHE A 85 4.89 2.36 6.62
C PHE A 85 5.05 3.30 7.80
N SER A 86 5.69 4.44 7.58
CA SER A 86 6.14 5.29 8.70
C SER A 86 4.98 5.91 9.45
N CYS A 87 3.82 6.09 8.79
CA CYS A 87 2.61 6.64 9.39
C CYS A 87 2.09 5.85 10.61
N TRP A 88 2.51 4.59 10.77
CA TRP A 88 2.18 3.74 11.92
C TRP A 88 3.24 3.74 13.03
N ASN A 89 4.34 4.48 12.88
CA ASN A 89 5.34 4.63 13.94
C ASN A 89 4.89 5.70 14.95
N GLN A 90 5.08 5.45 16.25
CA GLN A 90 4.60 6.35 17.32
C GLN A 90 5.09 7.80 17.20
N ASN A 91 6.27 8.00 16.59
CA ASN A 91 6.88 9.33 16.42
C ASN A 91 6.41 10.05 15.14
N ASP A 92 5.58 9.41 14.30
CA ASP A 92 5.02 10.04 13.12
C ASP A 92 3.87 10.99 13.50
N PRO A 93 3.83 12.22 12.98
CA PRO A 93 2.74 13.17 13.28
C PRO A 93 1.34 12.62 13.01
N ASN A 94 1.20 11.69 12.06
CA ASN A 94 -0.08 11.09 11.71
C ASN A 94 -0.50 9.95 12.64
N TYR A 95 0.42 9.37 13.42
CA TYR A 95 0.16 8.18 14.22
C TYR A 95 -1.06 8.34 15.15
N SER A 96 -1.09 9.44 15.92
CA SER A 96 -2.17 9.73 16.87
C SER A 96 -3.52 9.95 16.19
N ILE A 97 -3.52 10.41 14.94
CA ILE A 97 -4.72 10.61 14.13
C ILE A 97 -5.22 9.26 13.62
N LEU A 98 -4.33 8.47 13.00
CA LEU A 98 -4.70 7.20 12.35
C LEU A 98 -5.15 6.11 13.34
N THR A 99 -4.61 6.14 14.57
CA THR A 99 -4.93 5.17 15.64
C THR A 99 -6.09 5.58 16.54
N SER A 100 -6.59 6.82 16.44
CA SER A 100 -7.73 7.29 17.23
C SER A 100 -9.03 6.58 16.83
N LEU A 101 -9.95 6.38 17.78
CA LEU A 101 -11.33 5.94 17.47
C LEU A 101 -12.13 7.00 16.69
N LYS A 102 -11.75 8.28 16.81
CA LYS A 102 -12.36 9.43 16.10
C LYS A 102 -11.46 9.94 14.97
N TRP A 103 -10.78 9.01 14.31
CA TRP A 103 -9.81 9.34 13.27
C TRP A 103 -10.49 10.11 12.11
N ASP A 104 -11.70 9.74 11.76
CA ASP A 104 -12.51 10.29 10.67
C ASP A 104 -12.89 11.77 10.88
N GLU A 105 -13.05 12.21 12.13
CA GLU A 105 -13.27 13.61 12.48
C GLU A 105 -12.03 14.49 12.25
N LYS A 106 -10.83 13.90 12.32
CA LYS A 106 -9.54 14.61 12.30
C LYS A 106 -8.87 14.64 10.92
N LEU A 107 -9.37 13.86 9.97
CA LEU A 107 -8.81 13.81 8.61
C LEU A 107 -9.41 14.89 7.72
N GLU A 108 -8.61 15.37 6.76
CA GLU A 108 -9.16 16.12 5.64
C GLU A 108 -10.07 15.18 4.83
N LYS A 109 -11.38 15.35 5.01
CA LYS A 109 -12.42 14.47 4.47
C LYS A 109 -12.30 14.29 2.95
N GLY A 110 -11.89 15.34 2.23
CA GLY A 110 -11.69 15.28 0.78
C GLY A 110 -10.57 14.32 0.36
N ASP A 111 -9.45 14.34 1.07
CA ASP A 111 -8.30 13.50 0.75
C ASP A 111 -8.45 12.08 1.27
N PHE A 112 -9.03 11.88 2.45
CA PHE A 112 -9.31 10.52 2.92
C PHE A 112 -10.30 9.79 1.99
N ARG A 113 -11.34 10.45 1.50
CA ARG A 113 -12.27 9.85 0.52
C ARG A 113 -11.54 9.38 -0.75
N LYS A 114 -10.55 10.13 -1.24
CA LYS A 114 -9.72 9.72 -2.39
C LYS A 114 -8.85 8.51 -2.06
N CYS A 115 -8.33 8.42 -0.83
CA CYS A 115 -7.54 7.28 -0.37
C CYS A 115 -8.41 6.02 -0.19
N LEU A 116 -9.62 6.17 0.35
CA LEU A 116 -10.60 5.09 0.43
C LEU A 116 -11.03 4.60 -0.95
N LEU A 117 -11.27 5.52 -1.89
CA LEU A 117 -11.56 5.17 -3.28
C LEU A 117 -10.41 4.39 -3.91
N ALA A 118 -9.16 4.82 -3.72
CA ALA A 118 -7.99 4.09 -4.21
C ALA A 118 -7.87 2.69 -3.59
N ALA A 119 -8.12 2.55 -2.27
CA ALA A 119 -8.13 1.26 -1.60
C ALA A 119 -9.17 0.31 -2.23
N LEU A 120 -10.39 0.80 -2.45
CA LEU A 120 -11.45 0.02 -3.10
C LEU A 120 -11.09 -0.34 -4.54
N TRP A 121 -10.45 0.56 -5.30
CA TRP A 121 -10.03 0.25 -6.67
C TRP A 121 -9.02 -0.90 -6.74
N VAL A 122 -8.12 -0.96 -5.75
CA VAL A 122 -7.14 -2.03 -5.62
C VAL A 122 -7.79 -3.32 -5.17
N ILE A 123 -8.63 -3.26 -4.13
CA ILE A 123 -9.28 -4.44 -3.53
C ILE A 123 -10.25 -5.10 -4.50
N GLU A 124 -11.06 -4.31 -5.21
CA GLU A 124 -12.10 -4.79 -6.12
C GLU A 124 -11.60 -5.05 -7.55
N GLY A 125 -10.29 -4.91 -7.82
CA GLY A 125 -9.72 -5.15 -9.14
C GLY A 125 -10.15 -4.13 -10.20
N VAL A 126 -10.60 -2.93 -9.81
CA VAL A 126 -10.98 -1.86 -10.75
C VAL A 126 -9.77 -1.38 -11.56
N SER A 127 -8.58 -1.45 -10.97
CA SER A 127 -7.31 -1.13 -11.61
C SER A 127 -6.42 -2.36 -11.66
N SER A 128 -5.61 -2.50 -12.71
CA SER A 128 -4.43 -3.39 -12.71
C SER A 128 -3.29 -2.77 -11.90
N ASP A 129 -2.34 -3.60 -11.44
CA ASP A 129 -1.16 -3.14 -10.70
C ASP A 129 -0.25 -2.25 -11.56
N PRO A 130 -0.21 -0.92 -11.33
CA PRO A 130 0.59 -0.02 -12.14
C PRO A 130 2.08 -0.09 -11.78
N THR A 131 2.44 -0.74 -10.66
CA THR A 131 3.82 -0.93 -10.20
C THR A 131 4.46 -2.20 -10.78
N GLY A 132 3.66 -3.07 -11.40
CA GLY A 132 4.13 -4.33 -11.96
C GLY A 132 4.74 -5.29 -10.92
N GLY A 133 4.26 -5.29 -9.67
CA GLY A 133 4.72 -6.18 -8.62
C GLY A 133 5.76 -5.60 -7.66
N CYS A 134 5.95 -4.28 -7.60
CA CYS A 134 6.91 -3.69 -6.67
C CYS A 134 6.53 -3.93 -5.21
N LEU A 135 7.56 -4.10 -4.37
CA LEU A 135 7.44 -4.32 -2.92
C LEU A 135 7.97 -3.13 -2.10
N HIS A 136 8.74 -2.25 -2.74
CA HIS A 136 9.40 -1.12 -2.11
C HIS A 136 9.18 0.15 -2.91
N TYR A 137 9.09 1.29 -2.23
CA TYR A 137 9.04 2.60 -2.87
C TYR A 137 9.55 3.69 -1.94
N HIS A 138 10.03 4.79 -2.51
CA HIS A 138 10.33 5.99 -1.74
C HIS A 138 9.83 7.23 -2.48
N HIS A 139 9.53 8.27 -1.71
CA HIS A 139 9.15 9.57 -2.27
C HIS A 139 10.36 10.24 -2.92
N LYS A 140 10.18 10.83 -4.10
CA LYS A 140 11.25 11.44 -4.93
C LYS A 140 12.05 12.56 -4.26
N ALA A 141 11.52 13.13 -3.18
CA ALA A 141 12.18 14.17 -2.39
C ALA A 141 13.10 13.60 -1.31
N MET A 142 13.09 12.29 -1.09
CA MET A 142 13.97 11.58 -0.17
C MET A 142 15.14 10.96 -0.93
N ASP A 143 16.28 10.83 -0.27
CA ASP A 143 17.39 10.03 -0.78
C ASP A 143 17.03 8.54 -0.84
N PHE A 144 17.73 7.79 -1.68
CA PHE A 144 17.62 6.34 -1.73
C PHE A 144 17.89 5.75 -0.33
N PRO A 145 16.99 4.94 0.23
CA PRO A 145 17.14 4.43 1.59
C PRO A 145 18.43 3.62 1.76
N LYS A 146 19.28 4.02 2.72
CA LYS A 146 20.57 3.36 2.97
C LYS A 146 20.43 1.89 3.37
N SER A 147 19.33 1.54 4.03
CA SER A 147 19.02 0.18 4.46
C SER A 147 18.76 -0.78 3.29
N TRP A 148 18.52 -0.26 2.08
CA TRP A 148 18.26 -1.06 0.87
C TRP A 148 19.53 -1.40 0.08
N GLY A 149 20.70 -1.09 0.65
CA GLY A 149 21.99 -1.39 0.03
C GLY A 149 22.37 -0.41 -1.07
N ALA A 150 22.94 -0.93 -2.16
CA ALA A 150 23.43 -0.12 -3.26
C ALA A 150 22.27 0.51 -4.05
N LYS A 151 22.42 1.79 -4.40
CA LYS A 151 21.42 2.51 -5.20
C LYS A 151 21.19 1.80 -6.53
N CYS A 152 19.92 1.51 -6.81
CA CYS A 152 19.46 0.95 -8.08
C CYS A 152 18.50 1.90 -8.80
N LYS A 153 18.25 1.63 -10.09
CA LYS A 153 17.24 2.34 -10.87
C LYS A 153 15.84 1.86 -10.45
N PRO A 154 14.84 2.76 -10.35
CA PRO A 154 13.47 2.33 -10.12
C PRO A 154 12.93 1.53 -11.30
N ASP A 155 12.09 0.54 -10.99
CA ASP A 155 11.31 -0.22 -11.97
C ASP A 155 10.18 0.65 -12.54
N GLU A 156 9.54 1.45 -11.67
CA GLU A 156 8.45 2.35 -12.05
C GLU A 156 8.55 3.71 -11.38
N ARG A 157 8.02 4.74 -12.05
CA ARG A 157 7.87 6.09 -11.50
C ARG A 157 6.44 6.56 -11.68
N ILE A 158 5.71 6.66 -10.58
CA ILE A 158 4.30 7.05 -10.57
C ILE A 158 4.14 8.22 -9.61
N GLY A 159 3.61 9.33 -10.12
CA GLY A 159 3.40 10.53 -9.31
C GLY A 159 4.69 11.01 -8.63
N ALA A 160 4.68 11.00 -7.30
CA ALA A 160 5.81 11.46 -6.49
C ALA A 160 6.71 10.32 -5.98
N HIS A 161 6.45 9.07 -6.38
CA HIS A 161 7.16 7.91 -5.87
C HIS A 161 7.98 7.16 -6.94
N PHE A 162 9.08 6.58 -6.49
CA PHE A 162 9.92 5.63 -7.21
C PHE A 162 9.68 4.24 -6.63
N TYR A 163 9.39 3.24 -7.47
CA TYR A 163 9.01 1.88 -7.06
C TYR A 163 10.04 0.83 -7.50
N TYR A 164 10.20 -0.23 -6.70
CA TYR A 164 11.25 -1.23 -6.83
C TYR A 164 10.75 -2.65 -6.53
N LYS A 165 11.16 -3.63 -7.35
CA LYS A 165 10.84 -5.05 -7.18
C LYS A 165 11.92 -5.83 -6.42
N HIS A 166 13.18 -5.45 -6.60
CA HIS A 166 14.35 -6.29 -6.25
C HIS A 166 15.18 -5.74 -5.08
N ILE A 167 14.54 -5.01 -4.16
CA ILE A 167 15.18 -4.66 -2.89
C ILE A 167 15.02 -5.84 -1.93
N GLU A 168 16.13 -6.24 -1.32
CA GLU A 168 16.21 -7.32 -0.31
C GLU A 168 16.09 -6.79 1.13
#